data_AF-G7LJ80-F1
#
_entry.id   AF-G7LJ80-F1
#
_cell.length_a   1.000
_cell.length_b   1.000
_cell.length_c   1.000
_cell.angle_alpha   90.00
_cell.angle_beta   90.00
_cell.angle_gamma   90.00
#
_symmetry.space_group_name_H-M   'P 1'
#
loop_
_entity.id
_entity.type
_entity.pdbx_description
1 polymer ?
#
loop_
_entity_poly.entity_id
_entity_poly.type
_entity_poly.pdbx_seq_one_letter_code
_entity_poly.pdbx_strand_id
1 'polypeptide(L)'
;MVGSRVLQGESLEAFNEGVGYILNRWPPLRSAVDYQQGGENSHLKAEKLIGDVRSWFTQSNEPLHIDDLKNLIYEGMVAAFDLKICDESDGDIAVELMVIHEDCLNGDFRNIEHLRKASRFDDFSVHIVDYGPEDIVDYESTDEDDSSAKMDEFSNSDSESNRDSGNNSG
;
A
#
# COMPACT_ATOMS: atom_id res chain seq x y z
N MET A 1 6.77 0.37 42.45
CA MET A 1 7.78 0.57 41.39
C MET A 1 7.42 -0.36 40.26
N VAL A 2 6.69 0.12 39.26
CA VAL A 2 6.51 -0.63 38.02
C VAL A 2 7.84 -0.50 37.31
N GLY A 3 8.58 -1.62 37.21
CA GLY A 3 9.84 -1.61 36.47
C GLY A 3 9.53 -1.26 35.03
N SER A 4 10.26 -0.29 34.47
CA SER A 4 10.19 0.03 33.04
C SER A 4 10.34 -1.26 32.25
N ARG A 5 9.28 -1.67 31.55
CA ARG A 5 9.31 -2.88 30.75
C ARG A 5 10.03 -2.51 29.47
N VAL A 6 11.25 -3.00 29.32
CA VAL A 6 12.10 -2.71 28.16
C VAL A 6 12.14 -3.96 27.29
N LEU A 7 11.96 -3.79 25.98
CA LEU A 7 12.18 -4.84 25.00
C LEU A 7 13.65 -5.29 25.03
N GLN A 8 13.90 -6.57 25.27
CA GLN A 8 15.25 -7.14 25.36
C GLN A 8 15.34 -8.47 24.61
N GLY A 9 16.52 -8.77 24.07
CA GLY A 9 16.81 -10.06 23.41
C GLY A 9 15.87 -10.36 22.24
N GLU A 10 15.23 -11.53 22.28
CA GLU A 10 14.34 -12.01 21.22
C GLU A 10 13.12 -11.10 21.01
N SER A 11 12.57 -10.51 22.07
CA SER A 11 11.38 -9.65 21.96
C SER A 11 11.67 -8.38 21.17
N LEU A 12 12.88 -7.85 21.31
CA LEU A 12 13.32 -6.67 20.57
C LEU A 12 13.54 -6.99 19.09
N GLU A 13 14.14 -8.14 18.79
CA GLU A 13 14.34 -8.58 17.40
C GLU A 13 13.00 -8.82 16.70
N ALA A 14 12.08 -9.52 17.37
CA ALA A 14 10.75 -9.81 16.86
C ALA A 14 9.94 -8.51 16.66
N PHE A 15 10.01 -7.58 17.61
CA PHE A 15 9.42 -6.24 17.47
C PHE A 15 9.99 -5.49 16.27
N ASN A 16 11.32 -5.43 16.14
CA ASN A 16 11.97 -4.74 15.02
C ASN A 16 11.50 -5.30 13.67
N GLU A 17 11.37 -6.61 13.56
CA GLU A 17 10.81 -7.28 12.38
C GLU A 17 9.36 -6.87 12.13
N GLY A 18 8.52 -6.87 13.17
CA GLY A 18 7.12 -6.42 13.11
C GLY A 18 6.96 -4.98 12.61
N VAL A 19 7.78 -4.05 13.12
CA VAL A 19 7.79 -2.64 12.67
C VAL A 19 8.07 -2.56 11.17
N GLY A 20 9.03 -3.36 10.69
CA GLY A 20 9.35 -3.43 9.26
C GLY A 20 8.17 -3.93 8.43
N TYR A 21 7.46 -4.96 8.89
CA TYR A 21 6.30 -5.49 8.17
C TYR A 21 5.12 -4.50 8.12
N ILE A 22 4.81 -3.84 9.22
CA ILE A 22 3.70 -2.86 9.28
C ILE A 22 3.98 -1.70 8.30
N LEU A 23 5.16 -1.10 8.37
CA LEU A 23 5.50 0.04 7.54
C LEU A 23 5.61 -0.34 6.05
N ASN A 24 6.20 -1.49 5.71
CA ASN A 24 6.26 -1.94 4.31
C ASN A 24 4.89 -2.35 3.73
N ARG A 25 3.91 -2.67 4.57
CA ARG A 25 2.51 -2.90 4.14
C ARG A 25 1.73 -1.61 3.95
N TRP A 26 2.22 -0.49 4.48
CA TRP A 26 1.49 0.76 4.49
C TRP A 26 1.37 1.37 3.08
N PRO A 27 0.16 1.50 2.50
CA PRO A 27 -0.02 1.89 1.11
C PRO A 27 0.57 3.26 0.73
N PRO A 28 0.48 4.32 1.55
CA PRO A 28 1.12 5.61 1.29
C PRO A 28 2.65 5.48 1.16
N LEU A 29 3.31 4.72 2.04
CA LEU A 29 4.76 4.52 1.99
C LEU A 29 5.16 3.71 0.76
N ARG A 30 4.44 2.63 0.47
CA ARG A 30 4.68 1.79 -0.72
C ARG A 30 4.53 2.58 -2.01
N SER A 31 3.42 3.31 -2.14
CA SER A 31 3.16 4.17 -3.30
C SER A 31 4.26 5.23 -3.45
N ALA A 32 4.69 5.85 -2.34
CA ALA A 32 5.78 6.82 -2.37
C ALA A 32 7.10 6.22 -2.87
N VAL A 33 7.40 4.96 -2.52
CA VAL A 33 8.56 4.24 -3.03
C VAL A 33 8.40 3.93 -4.53
N ASP A 34 7.25 3.40 -4.95
CA ASP A 34 6.95 3.01 -6.33
C ASP A 34 6.99 4.21 -7.30
N TYR A 35 6.43 5.35 -6.88
CA TYR A 35 6.45 6.58 -7.67
C TYR A 35 7.77 7.37 -7.54
N GLN A 36 8.78 6.82 -6.85
CA GLN A 36 10.06 7.49 -6.57
C GLN A 36 9.87 8.89 -5.98
N GLN A 37 8.83 9.04 -5.16
CA GLN A 37 8.58 10.27 -4.45
C GLN A 37 9.76 10.55 -3.52
N GLY A 38 10.28 11.77 -3.53
CA GLY A 38 11.55 12.09 -2.85
C GLY A 38 12.82 11.61 -3.58
N GLY A 39 12.75 11.12 -4.82
CA GLY A 39 13.90 10.82 -5.69
C GLY A 39 14.37 9.36 -5.65
N GLU A 40 15.48 9.08 -6.35
CA GLU A 40 16.02 7.72 -6.61
C GLU A 40 16.33 6.90 -5.34
N ASN A 41 16.49 7.56 -4.20
CA ASN A 41 16.77 6.93 -2.91
C ASN A 41 15.50 6.68 -2.06
N SER A 42 14.31 6.61 -2.68
CA SER A 42 13.02 6.42 -1.99
C SER A 42 13.02 5.20 -1.07
N HIS A 43 13.59 4.07 -1.51
CA HIS A 43 13.72 2.86 -0.69
C HIS A 43 14.62 3.07 0.54
N LEU A 44 15.76 3.77 0.38
CA LEU A 44 16.65 4.06 1.52
C LEU A 44 15.98 4.98 2.54
N LYS A 45 15.11 5.88 2.06
CA LYS A 45 14.32 6.76 2.92
C LYS A 45 13.24 5.99 3.69
N ALA A 46 12.60 5.00 3.07
CA ALA A 46 11.65 4.11 3.75
C ALA A 46 12.34 3.32 4.87
N GLU A 47 13.49 2.71 4.58
CA GLU A 47 14.32 2.02 5.57
C GLU A 47 14.77 2.95 6.71
N LYS A 48 15.10 4.20 6.38
CA LYS A 48 15.42 5.21 7.39
C LYS A 48 14.22 5.50 8.30
N LEU A 49 13.03 5.68 7.75
CA LEU A 49 11.80 5.90 8.54
C LEU A 49 11.53 4.73 9.47
N ILE A 50 11.69 3.49 8.99
CA ILE A 50 11.59 2.28 9.81
C ILE A 50 12.60 2.32 10.96
N GLY A 51 13.85 2.70 10.67
CA GLY A 51 14.91 2.87 11.67
C GLY A 51 14.60 3.95 12.71
N ASP A 52 14.03 5.07 12.28
CA ASP A 52 13.64 6.19 13.15
C ASP A 52 12.51 5.77 14.11
N VAL A 53 11.51 5.04 13.63
CA VAL A 53 10.44 4.47 14.47
C VAL A 53 11.00 3.47 15.48
N ARG A 54 11.84 2.53 15.07
CA ARG A 54 12.51 1.58 16.00
C ARG A 54 13.33 2.30 17.07
N SER A 55 14.05 3.35 16.65
CA SER A 55 14.84 4.19 17.54
C SER A 55 13.96 4.92 18.55
N TRP A 56 12.80 5.43 18.11
CA TRP A 56 11.86 6.11 18.98
C TRP A 56 11.33 5.19 20.09
N PHE A 57 10.98 3.94 19.79
CA PHE A 57 10.54 2.97 20.80
C PHE A 57 11.63 2.57 21.80
N THR A 58 12.90 2.56 21.37
CA THR A 58 14.02 2.17 22.24
C THR A 58 14.61 3.32 23.05
N GLN A 59 14.48 4.56 22.57
CA GLN A 59 15.03 5.77 23.19
C GLN A 59 14.01 6.56 24.00
N SER A 60 12.71 6.42 23.71
CA SER A 60 11.68 7.13 24.45
C SER A 60 11.53 6.56 25.87
N ASN A 61 11.57 7.45 26.86
CA ASN A 61 11.25 7.09 28.24
C ASN A 61 9.73 7.05 28.40
N GLU A 62 9.22 5.97 28.99
CA GLU A 62 7.80 5.78 29.33
C GLU A 62 7.19 7.03 29.99
N PRO A 63 5.98 7.47 29.61
CA PRO A 63 4.99 6.82 28.73
C PRO A 63 5.14 7.16 27.23
N LEU A 64 4.98 6.14 26.38
CA LEU A 64 4.89 6.31 24.94
C LEU A 64 3.51 6.86 24.56
N HIS A 65 3.46 8.03 23.93
CA HIS A 65 2.21 8.62 23.45
C HIS A 65 2.00 8.33 21.96
N ILE A 66 0.79 7.91 21.61
CA ILE A 66 0.42 7.63 20.21
C ILE A 66 0.49 8.87 19.33
N ASP A 67 0.15 10.05 19.86
CA ASP A 67 0.22 11.30 19.11
C ASP A 67 1.65 11.66 18.71
N ASP A 68 2.63 11.37 19.57
CA ASP A 68 4.06 11.59 19.28
C ASP A 68 4.56 10.63 18.21
N LEU A 69 4.14 9.36 18.27
CA LEU A 69 4.46 8.36 17.24
C LEU A 69 3.81 8.73 15.89
N LYS A 70 2.55 9.14 15.91
CA LYS A 70 1.82 9.60 14.71
C LYS A 70 2.54 10.78 14.08
N ASN A 71 2.91 11.79 14.87
CA ASN A 71 3.67 12.93 14.38
C ASN A 71 5.02 12.53 13.79
N LEU A 72 5.77 11.62 14.44
CA LEU A 72 7.04 11.11 13.91
C LEU A 72 6.86 10.47 12.53
N ILE A 73 5.84 9.63 12.37
CA ILE A 73 5.55 8.94 11.12
C ILE A 73 5.13 9.96 10.04
N TYR A 74 4.22 10.87 10.36
CA TYR A 74 3.74 11.90 9.45
C TYR A 74 4.86 12.86 9.00
N GLU A 75 5.64 13.39 9.94
CA GLU A 75 6.79 14.26 9.64
C GLU A 75 7.83 13.51 8.82
N GLY A 76 8.09 12.24 9.13
CA GLY A 76 8.97 11.37 8.36
C GLY A 76 8.51 11.24 6.91
N MET A 77 7.21 11.03 6.69
CA MET A 77 6.62 10.90 5.35
C MET A 77 6.71 12.21 4.55
N VAL A 78 6.39 13.34 5.18
CA VAL A 78 6.51 14.67 4.56
C VAL A 78 7.98 14.99 4.25
N ALA A 79 8.89 14.79 5.20
CA ALA A 79 10.31 15.14 5.02
C ALA A 79 11.04 14.24 4.02
N ALA A 80 10.70 12.95 3.99
CA ALA A 80 11.34 11.99 3.10
C ALA A 80 10.75 12.01 1.70
N PHE A 81 9.43 12.05 1.57
CA PHE A 81 8.72 11.80 0.32
C PHE A 81 7.93 13.01 -0.20
N ASP A 82 7.90 14.13 0.53
CA ASP A 82 7.03 15.29 0.26
C ASP A 82 5.56 14.85 0.13
N LEU A 83 5.18 13.83 0.89
CA LEU A 83 3.86 13.22 0.85
C LEU A 83 3.07 13.63 2.08
N LYS A 84 1.94 14.30 1.84
CA LYS A 84 0.94 14.56 2.87
C LYS A 84 -0.06 13.42 2.92
N ILE A 85 -0.23 12.87 4.11
CA ILE A 85 -1.20 11.81 4.38
C ILE A 85 -2.57 12.46 4.59
N CYS A 86 -3.57 11.95 3.87
CA CYS A 86 -4.90 12.58 3.79
C CYS A 86 -6.00 11.67 4.34
N ASP A 87 -5.68 10.40 4.55
CA ASP A 87 -6.56 9.29 4.91
C ASP A 87 -6.45 8.88 6.37
N GLU A 88 -5.70 9.63 7.19
CA GLU A 88 -5.48 9.37 8.63
C GLU A 88 -4.84 7.99 8.94
N SER A 89 -4.34 7.29 7.92
CA SER A 89 -3.73 5.97 8.06
C SER A 89 -2.42 5.99 8.85
N ASP A 90 -1.81 7.16 9.03
CA ASP A 90 -0.72 7.38 9.98
C ASP A 90 -1.13 7.08 11.43
N GLY A 91 -2.39 7.35 11.77
CA GLY A 91 -2.98 6.98 13.06
C GLY A 91 -3.13 5.48 13.21
N ASP A 92 -3.69 4.80 12.20
CA ASP A 92 -3.89 3.35 12.23
C ASP A 92 -2.57 2.58 12.37
N ILE A 93 -1.56 3.00 11.60
CA ILE A 93 -0.21 2.43 11.69
C ILE A 93 0.41 2.69 13.08
N ALA A 94 0.22 3.88 13.65
CA ALA A 94 0.70 4.18 15.00
C ALA A 94 0.02 3.29 16.06
N VAL A 95 -1.28 3.01 15.92
CA VAL A 95 -1.99 2.06 16.79
C VAL A 95 -1.40 0.65 16.65
N GLU A 96 -1.23 0.16 15.43
CA GLU A 96 -0.72 -1.20 15.17
C GLU A 96 0.69 -1.37 15.75
N LEU A 97 1.56 -0.35 15.62
CA LEU A 97 2.90 -0.32 16.21
C LEU A 97 2.87 -0.36 17.75
N MET A 98 1.95 0.37 18.39
CA MET A 98 1.79 0.34 19.85
C MET A 98 1.32 -1.03 20.34
N VAL A 99 0.41 -1.67 19.60
CA VAL A 99 -0.09 -3.02 19.94
C VAL A 99 1.04 -4.05 19.89
N ILE A 100 1.83 -4.09 18.82
CA ILE A 100 2.95 -5.05 18.73
C ILE A 100 4.04 -4.75 19.77
N HIS A 101 4.21 -3.49 20.18
CA HIS A 101 5.12 -3.13 21.27
C HIS A 101 4.65 -3.74 22.59
N GLU A 102 3.38 -3.55 22.95
CA GLU A 102 2.77 -4.13 24.15
C GLU A 102 2.80 -5.66 24.14
N ASP A 103 2.48 -6.29 23.01
CA ASP A 103 2.52 -7.75 22.88
C ASP A 103 3.93 -8.31 23.11
N CYS A 104 4.95 -7.67 22.53
CA CYS A 104 6.35 -8.05 22.75
C CYS A 104 6.80 -7.85 24.20
N LEU A 105 6.30 -6.82 24.89
CA LEU A 105 6.55 -6.62 26.32
C LEU A 105 5.88 -7.71 27.18
N ASN A 106 4.77 -8.27 26.69
CA ASN A 106 4.06 -9.38 27.33
C ASN A 106 4.60 -10.76 26.92
N GLY A 107 5.54 -10.81 25.96
CA GLY A 107 6.09 -12.05 25.40
C GLY A 107 5.12 -12.78 24.45
N ASP A 108 4.13 -12.06 23.91
CA ASP A 108 3.20 -12.56 22.92
C ASP A 108 3.71 -12.24 21.51
N PHE A 109 4.06 -13.27 20.75
CA PHE A 109 4.58 -13.13 19.39
C PHE A 109 3.56 -13.49 18.32
N ARG A 110 2.29 -13.75 18.69
CA ARG A 110 1.25 -14.14 17.74
C ARG A 110 1.05 -13.07 16.67
N ASN A 111 0.97 -11.80 17.05
CA ASN A 111 0.81 -10.71 16.09
C ASN A 111 2.00 -10.59 15.11
N ILE A 112 3.23 -10.79 15.59
CA ILE A 112 4.41 -10.81 14.72
C ILE A 112 4.39 -12.02 13.79
N GLU A 113 3.96 -13.19 14.27
CA GLU A 113 3.83 -14.38 13.41
C GLU A 113 2.77 -14.16 12.31
N HIS A 114 1.66 -13.50 12.64
CA HIS A 114 0.65 -13.08 11.67
C HIS A 114 1.22 -12.10 10.64
N LEU A 115 1.96 -11.08 11.07
CA LEU A 115 2.64 -10.12 10.18
C LEU A 115 3.67 -10.81 9.27
N ARG A 116 4.45 -11.76 9.82
CA ARG A 116 5.43 -12.56 9.07
C ARG A 116 4.76 -13.49 8.04
N LYS A 117 3.57 -14.01 8.33
CA LYS A 117 2.79 -14.78 7.35
C LYS A 117 2.25 -13.84 6.28
N ALA A 118 1.62 -12.73 6.67
CA ALA A 118 1.04 -11.75 5.76
C ALA A 118 2.08 -11.19 4.77
N SER A 119 3.30 -10.89 5.23
CA SER A 119 4.38 -10.39 4.35
C SER A 119 4.87 -11.41 3.33
N ARG A 120 4.77 -12.72 3.61
CA ARG A 120 5.07 -13.78 2.64
C ARG A 120 3.98 -13.92 1.57
N PHE A 121 2.74 -13.59 1.92
CA PHE A 121 1.63 -13.60 0.97
C PHE A 121 1.58 -12.32 0.13
N ASP A 122 2.06 -11.19 0.67
CA ASP A 122 2.21 -9.94 -0.08
C ASP A 122 3.24 -10.08 -1.23
N ASP A 123 4.26 -10.91 -1.05
CA ASP A 123 5.25 -11.29 -2.09
C ASP A 123 4.66 -12.21 -3.19
N PHE A 124 3.52 -12.86 -2.90
CA PHE A 124 2.85 -13.80 -3.82
C PHE A 124 1.50 -13.32 -4.37
N SER A 125 0.99 -12.16 -3.95
CA SER A 125 -0.36 -11.74 -4.36
C SER A 125 -0.34 -10.86 -5.62
N VAL A 126 -0.34 -11.57 -6.74
CA VAL A 126 -1.32 -11.31 -7.80
C VAL A 126 -2.67 -10.98 -7.15
N HIS A 127 -3.37 -9.96 -7.67
CA HIS A 127 -4.69 -9.54 -7.20
C HIS A 127 -5.63 -10.74 -6.98
N ILE A 128 -5.81 -11.15 -5.72
CA ILE A 128 -6.95 -11.95 -5.31
C ILE A 128 -7.81 -11.00 -4.51
N VAL A 129 -8.85 -10.51 -5.18
CA VAL A 129 -9.95 -9.75 -4.58
C VAL A 129 -10.70 -10.73 -3.68
N ASP A 130 -10.39 -10.73 -2.39
CA ASP A 130 -11.10 -11.49 -1.37
C ASP A 130 -12.35 -10.68 -0.95
N TYR A 131 -13.47 -10.92 -1.64
CA TYR A 131 -14.78 -10.59 -1.10
C TYR A 131 -15.24 -11.79 -0.25
N GLY A 132 -15.35 -11.56 1.05
CA GLY A 132 -15.90 -12.53 2.00
C GLY A 132 -17.33 -12.98 1.64
N PRO A 133 -17.79 -14.10 2.20
CA PRO A 133 -18.91 -14.86 1.65
C PRO A 133 -20.25 -14.37 2.19
N GLU A 134 -20.83 -13.31 1.63
CA GLU A 134 -22.28 -13.05 1.77
C GLU A 134 -22.86 -12.54 0.45
N ASP A 135 -23.98 -13.17 0.06
CA ASP A 135 -24.83 -12.92 -1.11
C ASP A 135 -24.28 -13.28 -2.50
N ILE A 136 -24.31 -14.60 -2.78
CA ILE A 136 -24.43 -15.10 -4.16
C ILE A 136 -25.77 -14.62 -4.71
N VAL A 137 -25.78 -13.45 -5.35
CA VAL A 137 -26.80 -13.14 -6.34
C VAL A 137 -26.46 -13.95 -7.59
N ASP A 138 -27.29 -14.95 -7.82
CA ASP A 138 -27.32 -15.77 -9.02
C ASP A 138 -27.48 -14.85 -10.23
N TYR A 139 -26.38 -14.51 -10.89
CA TYR A 139 -26.46 -13.91 -12.21
C TYR A 139 -26.75 -15.07 -13.16
N GLU A 140 -28.02 -15.23 -13.49
CA GLU A 140 -28.43 -16.14 -14.55
C GLU A 140 -27.78 -15.65 -15.85
N SER A 141 -26.68 -16.30 -16.22
CA SER A 141 -26.01 -16.10 -17.50
C SER A 141 -26.96 -16.60 -18.57
N THR A 142 -27.76 -15.70 -19.12
CA THR A 142 -28.66 -16.01 -20.23
C THR A 142 -27.81 -16.01 -21.50
N ASP A 143 -27.39 -17.21 -21.90
CA ASP A 143 -26.79 -17.47 -23.20
C ASP A 143 -27.83 -17.19 -24.30
N GLU A 144 -27.73 -16.04 -24.96
CA GLU A 144 -28.37 -15.82 -26.26
C GLU A 144 -27.29 -15.83 -27.36
N ASP A 145 -26.99 -17.05 -27.81
CA ASP A 145 -26.52 -17.31 -29.17
C ASP A 145 -27.70 -17.11 -30.12
N ASP A 146 -27.69 -16.04 -30.91
CA ASP A 146 -28.44 -16.03 -32.17
C ASP A 146 -27.57 -15.50 -33.31
N SER A 147 -27.05 -16.47 -34.05
CA SER A 147 -26.39 -16.30 -35.32
C SER A 147 -27.44 -16.22 -36.43
N SER A 148 -27.53 -15.07 -37.12
CA SER A 148 -28.00 -15.08 -38.51
C SER A 148 -27.29 -14.04 -39.39
N ALA A 149 -26.38 -14.58 -40.21
CA ALA A 149 -25.88 -13.92 -41.40
C ALA A 149 -27.00 -13.83 -42.45
N LYS A 150 -27.22 -12.67 -43.07
CA LYS A 150 -27.48 -12.53 -44.52
C LYS A 150 -27.00 -11.19 -45.09
N MET A 151 -26.16 -11.35 -46.11
CA MET A 151 -25.87 -10.51 -47.26
C MET A 151 -26.90 -9.43 -47.64
N ASP A 152 -26.39 -8.24 -47.98
CA ASP A 152 -26.89 -7.50 -49.14
C ASP A 152 -25.75 -6.80 -49.88
N GLU A 153 -25.61 -7.23 -51.12
CA GLU A 153 -24.74 -6.72 -52.17
C GLU A 153 -25.53 -5.67 -52.95
N PHE A 154 -24.98 -4.46 -53.13
CA PHE A 154 -25.39 -3.62 -54.25
C PHE A 154 -24.19 -2.86 -54.81
N SER A 155 -23.78 -3.31 -56.01
CA SER A 155 -22.99 -2.54 -56.96
C SER A 155 -23.76 -1.31 -57.45
N ASN A 156 -23.06 -0.20 -57.66
CA ASN A 156 -23.08 0.64 -58.88
C ASN A 156 -22.22 1.89 -58.61
N SER A 157 -21.01 1.97 -59.17
CA SER A 157 -20.66 2.56 -60.47
C SER A 157 -20.77 4.09 -60.53
N ASP A 158 -19.57 4.69 -60.62
CA ASP A 158 -19.16 5.76 -61.53
C ASP A 158 -19.99 7.05 -61.63
N SER A 159 -19.35 8.18 -61.30
CA SER A 159 -18.73 9.06 -62.32
C SER A 159 -18.40 10.47 -61.80
N GLU A 160 -17.12 10.82 -62.01
CA GLU A 160 -16.64 12.09 -62.59
C GLU A 160 -16.78 13.41 -61.79
N SER A 161 -15.68 13.94 -61.25
CA SER A 161 -14.65 14.79 -61.89
C SER A 161 -14.97 16.30 -61.87
N ASN A 162 -14.15 17.05 -61.13
CA ASN A 162 -13.54 18.35 -61.49
C ASN A 162 -12.80 18.87 -60.23
N ARG A 163 -11.45 18.87 -60.25
CA ARG A 163 -10.60 20.04 -60.54
C ARG A 163 -10.85 21.19 -59.56
N ASP A 164 -9.86 21.55 -58.74
CA ASP A 164 -8.96 22.68 -59.02
C ASP A 164 -7.89 22.86 -57.92
N SER A 165 -6.67 23.16 -58.37
CA SER A 165 -5.54 23.93 -57.80
C SER A 165 -5.52 24.24 -56.29
N GLY A 166 -4.43 24.11 -55.52
CA GLY A 166 -3.04 24.41 -55.82
C GLY A 166 -2.53 25.52 -54.88
N ASN A 167 -1.50 25.22 -54.07
CA ASN A 167 -0.63 26.15 -53.30
C ASN A 167 -1.34 27.04 -52.24
N ASN A 168 -0.72 27.56 -51.18
CA ASN A 168 0.65 28.01 -50.98
C ASN A 168 0.99 28.12 -49.49
N SER A 169 2.29 28.04 -49.22
CA SER A 169 2.99 28.33 -47.98
C SER A 169 2.79 29.76 -47.48
N GLY A 170 3.02 29.93 -46.16
CA GLY A 170 3.35 31.17 -45.48
C GLY A 170 4.19 30.85 -44.26
#